data_AF-A0A454WA31-F1
#
_entry.id   AF-A0A454WA31-F1
#
_cell.length_a   1.000
_cell.length_b   1.000
_cell.length_c   1.000
_cell.angle_alpha   90.00
_cell.angle_beta   90.00
_cell.angle_gamma   90.00
#
_symmetry.space_group_name_H-M   'P 1'
#
loop_
_entity.id
_entity.type
_entity.pdbx_description
1 polymer ?
#
loop_
_entity_poly.entity_id
_entity_poly.type
_entity_poly.pdbx_seq_one_letter_code
_entity_poly.pdbx_strand_id
1 'polypeptide(L)'
;MNPASELRTAADKIRTLSKAISAPDERDQVFHAEGTDVTQGRTGLYDVATTQTTELADYIAAMHPGVGTALADWLDFEADLITRVPGAELRGRSGHALAVARQINGGEPR
;
A
#
# COMPACT_ATOMS: atom_id res chain seq x y z
N MET A 1 9.52 -1.25 -19.65
CA MET A 1 8.25 -0.69 -19.14
C MET A 1 8.38 0.83 -19.16
N ASN A 2 7.35 1.58 -19.58
CA ASN A 2 7.40 3.05 -19.51
C ASN A 2 6.97 3.51 -18.10
N PRO A 3 7.32 4.73 -17.65
CA PRO A 3 7.02 5.21 -16.30
C PRO A 3 5.53 5.13 -15.92
N ALA A 4 4.63 5.52 -16.82
CA ALA A 4 3.18 5.46 -16.54
C ALA A 4 2.68 4.01 -16.40
N SER A 5 3.17 3.09 -17.24
CA SER A 5 2.85 1.66 -17.12
C SER A 5 3.41 1.05 -15.83
N GLU A 6 4.56 1.50 -15.35
CA GLU A 6 5.16 1.04 -14.09
C GLU A 6 4.32 1.44 -12.87
N LEU A 7 3.83 2.69 -12.86
CA LEU A 7 2.90 3.19 -11.84
C LEU A 7 1.57 2.40 -11.86
N ARG A 8 0.97 2.19 -13.04
CA ARG A 8 -0.28 1.41 -13.16
C ARG A 8 -0.12 -0.04 -12.72
N THR A 9 1.02 -0.66 -13.03
CA THR A 9 1.34 -2.02 -12.57
C THR A 9 1.39 -2.08 -11.03
N ALA A 10 1.99 -1.09 -10.38
CA ALA A 10 2.03 -1.01 -8.93
C ALA A 10 0.64 -0.76 -8.32
N ALA A 11 -0.17 0.10 -8.94
CA ALA A 11 -1.55 0.36 -8.53
C ALA A 11 -2.40 -0.92 -8.58
N ASP A 12 -2.34 -1.67 -9.69
CA ASP A 12 -3.06 -2.94 -9.85
C ASP A 12 -2.61 -3.99 -8.84
N LYS A 13 -1.31 -4.06 -8.56
CA LYS A 13 -0.76 -4.95 -7.54
C LYS A 13 -1.31 -4.62 -6.16
N ILE A 14 -1.30 -3.36 -5.75
CA ILE A 14 -1.87 -2.96 -4.45
C ILE A 14 -3.37 -3.26 -4.41
N ARG A 15 -4.15 -2.91 -5.43
CA ARG A 15 -5.59 -3.22 -5.45
C ARG A 15 -5.85 -4.71 -5.32
N THR A 16 -5.04 -5.54 -5.95
CA THR A 16 -5.13 -7.00 -5.82
C THR A 16 -4.86 -7.44 -4.38
N LEU A 17 -3.80 -6.92 -3.76
CA LEU A 17 -3.45 -7.21 -2.37
C LEU A 17 -4.52 -6.70 -1.40
N SER A 18 -5.01 -5.48 -1.56
CA SER A 18 -6.07 -4.90 -0.72
C SER A 18 -7.37 -5.69 -0.80
N LYS A 19 -7.74 -6.21 -1.98
CA LYS A 19 -8.88 -7.13 -2.13
C LYS A 19 -8.64 -8.46 -1.45
N ALA A 20 -7.42 -9.00 -1.53
CA ALA A 20 -7.05 -10.26 -0.89
C ALA A 20 -7.01 -10.18 0.64
N ILE A 21 -6.77 -8.98 1.21
CA ILE A 21 -6.81 -8.72 2.67
C ILE A 21 -8.25 -8.60 3.20
N SER A 22 -9.27 -8.68 2.33
CA SER A 22 -10.66 -8.79 2.79
C SER A 22 -10.82 -10.11 3.57
N ALA A 23 -10.56 -10.06 4.87
CA ALA A 23 -10.99 -11.11 5.78
C ALA A 23 -12.52 -11.25 5.60
N PRO A 24 -13.06 -12.47 5.56
CA PRO A 24 -14.46 -12.71 5.22
C PRO A 24 -15.46 -12.01 6.15
N ASP A 25 -15.05 -11.55 7.34
CA ASP A 25 -15.81 -10.70 8.26
C ASP A 25 -14.92 -9.54 8.75
N GLU A 26 -15.44 -8.30 8.79
CA GLU A 26 -14.73 -7.15 9.39
C GLU A 26 -14.38 -7.40 10.86
N ARG A 27 -15.13 -8.28 11.53
CA ARG A 27 -14.85 -8.76 12.90
C ARG A 27 -13.56 -9.57 13.01
N ASP A 28 -13.01 -10.06 11.90
CA ASP A 28 -11.72 -10.73 11.86
C ASP A 28 -10.56 -9.75 11.63
N GLN A 29 -10.85 -8.46 11.38
CA GLN A 29 -9.89 -7.37 11.23
C GLN A 29 -9.82 -6.49 12.48
N VAL A 30 -9.86 -7.11 13.67
CA VAL A 30 -9.95 -6.37 14.95
C VAL A 30 -8.88 -5.28 15.07
N PHE A 31 -7.65 -5.53 14.57
CA PHE A 31 -6.54 -4.57 14.60
C PHE A 31 -6.76 -3.27 13.80
N HIS A 32 -7.79 -3.19 12.95
CA HIS A 32 -8.18 -1.97 12.25
C HIS A 32 -9.33 -1.21 12.93
N ALA A 33 -9.96 -1.79 13.95
CA ALA A 33 -10.98 -1.12 14.75
C ALA A 33 -10.35 -0.20 15.81
N GLU A 34 -10.91 1.01 15.94
CA GLU A 34 -10.49 2.01 16.92
C GLU A 34 -10.56 1.46 18.36
N GLY A 35 -9.47 1.60 19.12
CA GLY A 35 -9.38 1.12 20.51
C GLY A 35 -9.00 -0.35 20.68
N THR A 36 -8.61 -1.04 19.62
CA THR A 36 -8.21 -2.45 19.71
C THR A 36 -6.84 -2.63 20.36
N ASP A 37 -6.79 -3.51 21.36
CA ASP A 37 -5.55 -3.98 21.96
C ASP A 37 -4.88 -5.03 21.06
N VAL A 38 -3.91 -4.56 20.27
CA VAL A 38 -3.09 -5.36 19.36
C VAL A 38 -2.20 -6.39 20.07
N THR A 39 -2.08 -6.34 21.40
CA THR A 39 -1.30 -7.30 22.19
C THR A 39 -2.08 -8.58 22.52
N GLN A 40 -3.41 -8.59 22.36
CA GLN A 40 -4.24 -9.78 22.58
C GLN A 40 -4.40 -10.58 21.29
N GLY A 41 -3.34 -11.26 20.90
CA GLY A 41 -3.38 -12.14 19.74
C GLY A 41 -4.30 -13.34 19.89
N ARG A 42 -5.17 -13.56 18.91
CA ARG A 42 -5.72 -14.90 18.66
C ARG A 42 -4.62 -15.75 18.03
N THR A 43 -4.29 -16.87 18.66
CA THR A 43 -3.39 -17.90 18.10
C THR A 43 -3.92 -18.37 16.74
N GLY A 44 -3.14 -18.19 15.67
CA GLY A 44 -3.54 -18.51 14.29
C GLY A 44 -2.99 -17.53 13.25
N LEU A 45 -3.76 -17.31 12.16
CA LEU A 45 -3.42 -16.60 10.91
C LEU A 45 -2.75 -15.20 11.04
N TYR A 46 -2.70 -14.62 12.24
CA TYR A 46 -2.32 -13.23 12.52
C TYR A 46 -1.13 -13.07 13.48
N ASP A 47 -0.33 -14.14 13.64
CA ASP A 47 0.83 -14.19 14.53
C ASP A 47 1.79 -12.99 14.35
N VAL A 48 1.91 -12.43 13.13
CA VAL A 48 2.79 -11.30 12.81
C VAL A 48 2.41 -10.00 13.53
N ALA A 49 1.11 -9.72 13.72
CA ALA A 49 0.67 -8.52 14.43
C ALA A 49 0.78 -8.66 15.95
N THR A 50 0.82 -9.91 16.44
CA THR A 50 0.64 -10.23 17.86
C THR A 50 1.91 -10.76 18.53
N THR A 51 2.94 -11.11 17.75
CA THR A 51 4.26 -11.58 18.23
C THR A 51 5.35 -10.51 18.17
N GLN A 52 5.02 -9.29 17.74
CA GLN A 52 5.97 -8.19 17.55
C GLN A 52 5.71 -7.02 18.50
N THR A 53 6.53 -5.97 18.41
CA THR A 53 6.42 -4.79 19.27
C THR A 53 5.19 -3.96 18.91
N THR A 54 4.71 -3.13 19.85
CA THR A 54 3.60 -2.19 19.63
C THR A 54 3.82 -1.28 18.43
N GLU A 55 5.06 -0.89 18.16
CA GLU A 55 5.43 -0.05 17.02
C GLU A 55 5.22 -0.76 15.68
N LEU A 56 5.44 -2.08 15.59
CA LEU A 56 5.15 -2.81 14.36
C LEU A 56 3.63 -2.91 14.13
N ALA A 57 2.87 -3.16 15.20
CA ALA A 57 1.43 -3.21 15.12
C ALA A 57 0.84 -1.87 14.65
N ASP A 58 1.33 -0.74 15.19
CA ASP A 58 0.95 0.60 14.76
C ASP A 58 1.31 0.86 13.28
N TYR A 59 2.49 0.42 12.84
CA TYR A 59 2.91 0.52 11.44
C TYR A 59 2.00 -0.29 10.50
N ILE A 60 1.61 -1.51 10.88
CA ILE A 60 0.69 -2.34 10.10
C ILE A 60 -0.72 -1.74 10.08
N ALA A 61 -1.21 -1.23 11.22
CA ALA A 61 -2.50 -0.58 11.33
C ALA A 61 -2.59 0.66 10.41
N ALA A 62 -1.50 1.43 10.32
CA ALA A 62 -1.39 2.56 9.39
C ALA A 62 -1.47 2.13 7.90
N MET A 63 -1.20 0.88 7.58
CA MET A 63 -1.29 0.31 6.22
C MET A 63 -2.64 -0.39 5.97
N HIS A 64 -3.73 0.13 6.57
CA HIS A 64 -5.11 -0.31 6.35
C HIS A 64 -5.42 -0.50 4.85
N PRO A 65 -6.23 -1.51 4.44
CA PRO A 65 -6.59 -1.73 3.03
C PRO A 65 -7.14 -0.48 2.31
N GLY A 66 -7.81 0.41 3.03
CA GLY A 66 -8.26 1.71 2.53
C GLY A 66 -7.09 2.64 2.14
N VAL A 67 -5.98 2.63 2.88
CA VAL A 67 -4.74 3.34 2.52
C VAL A 67 -4.14 2.73 1.26
N GLY A 68 -4.14 1.41 1.13
CA GLY A 68 -3.72 0.74 -0.11
C GLY A 68 -4.55 1.20 -1.32
N THR A 69 -5.87 1.28 -1.18
CA THR A 69 -6.76 1.75 -2.25
C THR A 69 -6.48 3.21 -2.63
N ALA A 70 -6.37 4.10 -1.64
CA ALA A 70 -6.03 5.51 -1.87
C ALA A 70 -4.65 5.67 -2.53
N LEU A 71 -3.67 4.85 -2.13
CA LEU A 71 -2.34 4.83 -2.74
C LEU A 71 -2.38 4.39 -4.20
N ALA A 72 -3.19 3.37 -4.53
CA ALA A 72 -3.37 2.92 -5.91
C ALA A 72 -4.00 4.01 -6.79
N ASP A 73 -5.02 4.71 -6.28
CA ASP A 73 -5.67 5.81 -7.02
C ASP A 73 -4.72 6.98 -7.25
N TRP A 74 -3.87 7.30 -6.27
CA TRP A 74 -2.80 8.30 -6.44
C TRP A 74 -1.78 7.89 -7.51
N LEU A 75 -1.36 6.62 -7.56
CA LEU A 75 -0.42 6.13 -8.57
C LEU A 75 -1.01 6.22 -9.99
N ASP A 76 -2.30 5.92 -10.17
CA ASP A 76 -2.99 6.10 -11.45
C ASP A 76 -3.07 7.58 -11.86
N PHE A 77 -3.36 8.45 -10.91
CA PHE A 77 -3.36 9.90 -11.14
C PHE A 77 -1.99 10.41 -11.62
N GLU A 78 -0.91 9.97 -10.98
CA GLU A 78 0.45 10.31 -11.41
C GLU A 78 0.79 9.72 -12.79
N ALA A 79 0.33 8.50 -13.10
CA ALA A 79 0.52 7.89 -14.42
C ALA A 79 -0.16 8.69 -15.54
N ASP A 80 -1.36 9.20 -15.25
CA ASP A 80 -2.11 10.07 -16.15
C ASP A 80 -1.43 11.43 -16.34
N LEU A 81 -0.92 12.03 -15.26
CA LEU A 81 -0.15 13.28 -15.34
C LEU A 81 1.10 13.14 -16.21
N ILE A 82 1.89 12.08 -16.03
CA ILE A 82 3.10 11.82 -16.84
C ILE A 82 2.78 11.67 -18.33
N THR A 83 1.60 11.14 -18.64
CA THR A 83 1.17 10.95 -20.03
C THR A 83 0.72 12.28 -20.67
N ARG A 84 0.15 13.19 -19.88
CA ARG A 84 -0.48 14.43 -20.37
C ARG A 84 0.42 15.66 -20.31
N VAL A 85 1.40 15.69 -19.40
CA VAL A 85 2.27 16.85 -19.15
C VAL A 85 3.69 16.57 -19.65
N PRO A 86 4.35 17.51 -20.35
CA PRO A 86 5.72 17.35 -20.82
C PRO A 86 6.69 17.04 -19.68
N GLY A 87 7.50 15.98 -19.85
CA GLY A 87 8.25 15.35 -18.76
C GLY A 87 9.27 16.22 -18.00
N ALA A 88 9.63 17.42 -18.47
CA ALA A 88 10.50 18.33 -17.71
C ALA A 88 9.78 18.96 -16.50
N GLU A 89 8.47 19.19 -16.59
CA GLU A 89 7.67 19.85 -15.54
C GLU A 89 7.37 18.91 -14.35
N LEU A 90 7.49 17.59 -14.57
CA LEU A 90 7.13 16.59 -13.57
C LEU A 90 8.33 15.84 -12.96
N ARG A 91 9.56 16.10 -13.42
CA ARG A 91 10.76 15.30 -13.08
C ARG A 91 11.01 15.11 -11.57
N GLY A 92 10.68 16.10 -10.73
CA GLY A 92 10.83 15.98 -9.26
C GLY A 92 9.70 15.19 -8.60
N ARG A 93 8.45 15.49 -9.00
CA ARG A 93 7.25 14.87 -8.44
C ARG A 93 7.11 13.40 -8.82
N SER A 94 7.24 13.10 -10.11
CA SER A 94 7.11 11.73 -10.63
C SER A 94 8.25 10.82 -10.17
N GLY A 95 9.38 11.38 -9.74
CA GLY A 95 10.49 10.61 -9.15
C GLY A 95 10.07 9.86 -7.89
N HIS A 96 9.33 10.52 -6.99
CA HIS A 96 8.84 9.88 -5.75
C HIS A 96 7.79 8.80 -6.03
N ALA A 97 6.84 9.08 -6.94
CA ALA A 97 5.84 8.10 -7.33
C ALA A 97 6.49 6.84 -7.95
N LEU A 98 7.50 7.02 -8.80
CA LEU A 98 8.24 5.90 -9.39
C LEU A 98 9.07 5.13 -8.36
N ALA A 99 9.68 5.81 -7.39
CA ALA A 99 10.40 5.13 -6.31
C ALA A 99 9.47 4.22 -5.51
N VAL A 100 8.28 4.73 -5.14
CA VAL A 100 7.23 3.94 -4.46
C VAL A 100 6.77 2.77 -5.32
N ALA A 101 6.46 2.99 -6.60
CA ALA A 101 6.02 1.92 -7.50
C ALA A 101 7.08 0.82 -7.67
N ARG A 102 8.37 1.15 -7.66
CA ARG A 102 9.45 0.15 -7.71
C ARG A 102 9.47 -0.73 -6.48
N GLN A 103 9.37 -0.14 -5.29
CA GLN A 103 9.28 -0.90 -4.04
C GLN A 103 8.09 -1.87 -4.07
N ILE A 104 6.92 -1.39 -4.49
CA ILE A 104 5.70 -2.20 -4.62
C ILE A 104 5.90 -3.34 -5.61
N ASN A 105 6.50 -3.06 -6.77
CA ASN A 105 6.74 -4.05 -7.81
C ASN A 105 7.84 -5.06 -7.45
N GLY A 106 8.60 -4.82 -6.37
CA GLY A 106 9.72 -5.68 -5.95
C GLY A 106 11.03 -5.37 -6.69
N GLY A 107 11.16 -4.19 -7.27
CA GLY A 107 12.41 -3.68 -7.83
C GLY A 107 13.23 -2.89 -6.79
N GLU A 108 14.55 -2.91 -6.91
CA GLU A 108 15.43 -2.13 -6.03
C GLU A 108 15.18 -0.62 -6.16
N PRO A 109 15.29 0.14 -5.05
CA PRO A 109 15.32 1.60 -5.12
C PRO A 109 16.63 2.01 -5.82
N ARG A 110 16.54 2.83 -6.86
CA ARG A 110 17.70 3.45 -7.52
C ARG A 110 17.89 4.87 -7.03
#